data_AF-A0AAW2JF45-F1
#
_entry.id   AF-A0AAW2JF45-F1
#
_cell.length_a   1.000
_cell.length_b   1.000
_cell.length_c   1.000
_cell.angle_alpha   90.00
_cell.angle_beta   90.00
_cell.angle_gamma   90.00
#
_symmetry.space_group_name_H-M   'P 1'
#
loop_
_entity.id
_entity.type
_entity.pdbx_description
1 polymer ?
#
loop_
_entity_poly.entity_id
_entity_poly.type
_entity_poly.pdbx_seq_one_letter_code
_entity_poly.pdbx_strand_id
1 'polypeptide(L)'
;MESNKFNGTNYNNWLRNLRIVLDFENQGNVLYKPLPTALPEGSSPEEWVRFEKWLEDNCKARSIILASMTNNIQKHIRYAATKAFFGTKMAEGSSVHSHWVKMLSLMEKLEDLKARLDNDTYIDVILQSLPPS
;
A
#
# COMPACT_ATOMS: atom_id res chain seq x y z
N MET A 1 -3.09 -20.74 -16.55
CA MET A 1 -3.36 -19.45 -15.87
C MET A 1 -2.45 -19.24 -14.67
N GLU A 2 -2.33 -20.19 -13.74
CA GLU A 2 -1.46 -20.03 -12.55
C GLU A 2 0.05 -19.90 -12.85
N SER A 3 0.53 -20.46 -13.97
CA SER A 3 1.94 -20.39 -14.39
C SER A 3 2.48 -18.97 -14.60
N ASN A 4 1.57 -18.01 -14.87
CA ASN A 4 1.93 -16.61 -15.09
C ASN A 4 1.86 -15.76 -13.81
N LYS A 5 1.34 -16.31 -12.71
CA LYS A 5 1.31 -15.61 -11.42
C LYS A 5 2.66 -15.63 -10.75
N PHE A 6 2.98 -14.58 -10.00
CA PHE A 6 4.21 -14.54 -9.22
C PHE A 6 4.18 -15.58 -8.09
N ASN A 7 5.20 -16.44 -8.09
CA ASN A 7 5.34 -17.54 -7.12
C ASN A 7 6.65 -17.45 -6.31
N GLY A 8 7.44 -16.38 -6.49
CA GLY A 8 8.72 -16.18 -5.82
C GLY A 8 9.94 -16.61 -6.64
N THR A 9 9.79 -17.45 -7.67
CA THR A 9 10.91 -17.95 -8.49
C THR A 9 10.89 -17.44 -9.94
N ASN A 10 9.78 -16.87 -10.39
CA ASN A 10 9.55 -16.49 -11.79
C ASN A 10 9.55 -14.98 -12.06
N TYR A 11 10.27 -14.17 -11.26
CA TYR A 11 10.20 -12.70 -11.29
C TYR A 11 10.27 -12.08 -12.69
N ASN A 12 11.27 -12.45 -13.52
CA ASN A 12 11.45 -11.85 -14.84
C ASN A 12 10.27 -12.13 -15.79
N ASN A 13 9.76 -13.38 -15.78
CA ASN A 13 8.62 -13.77 -16.60
C ASN A 13 7.34 -13.12 -16.11
N TRP A 14 7.14 -13.09 -14.80
CA TRP A 14 6.00 -12.41 -14.18
C TRP A 14 6.03 -10.91 -14.48
N LEU A 15 7.16 -10.23 -14.32
CA LEU A 15 7.30 -8.80 -14.58
C LEU A 15 7.01 -8.46 -16.05
N ARG A 16 7.49 -9.28 -16.99
CA ARG A 16 7.18 -9.12 -18.42
C ARG A 16 5.68 -9.20 -18.67
N ASN A 17 5.01 -10.21 -18.11
CA ASN A 17 3.56 -10.39 -18.27
C ASN A 17 2.77 -9.27 -17.58
N LEU A 18 3.20 -8.86 -16.39
CA LEU A 18 2.58 -7.78 -15.62
C LEU A 18 2.64 -6.46 -16.39
N ARG A 19 3.77 -6.13 -17.01
CA ARG A 19 3.90 -4.92 -17.85
C ARG A 19 2.89 -4.92 -18.98
N ILE A 20 2.72 -6.04 -19.69
CA ILE A 20 1.72 -6.16 -20.76
C ILE A 20 0.30 -5.86 -20.26
N VAL A 21 -0.06 -6.41 -19.09
CA VAL A 21 -1.39 -6.16 -18.48
C VAL A 21 -1.53 -4.72 -18.03
N LEU A 22 -0.52 -4.13 -17.39
CA LEU A 22 -0.56 -2.74 -16.95
C LEU A 22 -0.62 -1.78 -18.14
N ASP A 23 0.09 -2.05 -19.22
CA ASP A 23 0.05 -1.24 -20.45
C ASP A 23 -1.35 -1.33 -21.10
N PHE A 24 -1.96 -2.51 -21.12
CA PHE A 24 -3.34 -2.70 -21.59
C PHE A 24 -4.36 -1.89 -20.77
N GLU A 25 -4.18 -1.82 -19.46
CA GLU A 25 -5.04 -1.05 -18.54
C GLU A 25 -4.70 0.45 -18.48
N ASN A 26 -3.74 0.92 -19.30
CA ASN A 26 -3.20 2.28 -19.30
C ASN A 26 -2.57 2.71 -17.94
N GLN A 27 -2.01 1.73 -17.22
CA GLN A 27 -1.41 1.87 -15.88
C GLN A 27 0.12 1.69 -15.87
N GLY A 28 0.75 1.43 -17.01
CA GLY A 28 2.21 1.22 -17.11
C GLY A 28 3.03 2.36 -16.48
N ASN A 29 2.50 3.58 -16.50
CA ASN A 29 3.11 4.77 -15.92
C ASN A 29 3.36 4.67 -14.40
N VAL A 30 2.54 3.92 -13.66
CA VAL A 30 2.64 3.81 -12.19
C VAL A 30 3.93 3.11 -11.76
N LEU A 31 4.51 2.25 -12.61
CA LEU A 31 5.77 1.57 -12.28
C LEU A 31 7.00 2.48 -12.34
N TYR A 32 6.91 3.61 -13.05
CA TYR A 32 8.07 4.44 -13.39
C TYR A 32 7.97 5.87 -12.86
N LYS A 33 6.75 6.36 -12.58
CA LYS A 33 6.55 7.69 -12.03
C LYS A 33 6.71 7.68 -10.50
N PRO A 34 7.49 8.61 -9.93
CA PRO A 34 7.57 8.77 -8.48
C PRO A 34 6.19 9.11 -7.90
N LEU A 35 5.96 8.76 -6.64
CA LEU A 35 4.77 9.23 -5.92
C LEU A 35 4.74 10.77 -5.98
N PRO A 36 3.61 11.39 -6.35
CA PRO A 36 3.43 12.81 -6.17
C PRO A 36 3.68 13.12 -4.69
N THR A 37 4.61 14.02 -4.41
CA THR A 37 4.69 14.65 -3.09
C THR A 37 3.35 15.30 -2.78
N ALA A 38 2.89 15.20 -1.54
CA ALA A 38 1.61 15.71 -1.07
C ALA A 38 1.33 17.11 -1.62
N LEU A 39 0.10 17.36 -2.08
CA LEU A 39 -0.30 18.64 -2.64
C LEU A 39 -0.04 19.77 -1.62
N PRO A 40 0.74 20.80 -1.97
CA PRO A 40 0.97 21.95 -1.10
C PRO A 40 -0.35 22.65 -0.74
N GLU A 41 -0.36 23.25 0.44
CA GLU A 41 -1.49 24.08 0.88
C GLU A 41 -1.65 25.25 -0.10
N GLY A 42 -2.82 25.33 -0.77
CA GLY A 42 -3.07 26.28 -1.85
C GLY A 42 -3.06 25.71 -3.28
N SER A 43 -3.00 24.37 -3.44
CA SER A 43 -3.04 23.72 -4.75
C SER A 43 -4.27 24.08 -5.60
N SER A 44 -4.04 24.23 -6.91
CA SER A 44 -5.09 24.58 -7.88
C SER A 44 -6.05 23.40 -8.14
N PRO A 45 -7.30 23.65 -8.58
CA PRO A 45 -8.22 22.57 -8.94
C PRO A 45 -7.63 21.57 -9.95
N GLU A 46 -6.81 22.02 -10.89
CA GLU A 46 -6.15 21.17 -11.90
C GLU A 46 -5.05 20.28 -11.32
N GLU A 47 -4.43 20.69 -10.22
CA GLU A 47 -3.47 19.87 -9.47
C GLU A 47 -4.20 18.77 -8.69
N TRP A 48 -5.33 19.11 -8.07
CA TRP A 48 -6.22 18.15 -7.40
C TRP A 48 -6.73 17.07 -8.35
N VAL A 49 -7.23 17.45 -9.52
CA VAL A 49 -7.68 16.49 -10.54
C VAL A 49 -6.56 15.54 -10.97
N ARG A 50 -5.32 16.05 -11.12
CA ARG A 50 -4.16 15.21 -11.47
C ARG A 50 -3.78 14.25 -10.34
N PHE A 51 -3.87 14.70 -9.10
CA PHE A 51 -3.59 13.88 -7.92
C PHE A 51 -4.65 12.80 -7.72
N GLU A 52 -5.93 13.12 -7.82
CA GLU A 52 -7.03 12.15 -7.76
C GLU A 52 -6.90 11.08 -8.85
N LYS A 53 -6.62 11.50 -10.09
CA LYS A 53 -6.35 10.57 -11.19
C LYS A 53 -5.17 9.66 -10.86
N TRP A 54 -4.09 10.20 -10.30
CA TRP A 54 -2.94 9.41 -9.89
C TRP A 54 -3.28 8.40 -8.78
N LEU A 55 -4.10 8.78 -7.79
CA LEU A 55 -4.57 7.87 -6.74
C LEU A 55 -5.39 6.72 -7.33
N GLU A 56 -6.28 7.02 -8.27
CA GLU A 56 -7.09 6.02 -8.96
C GLU A 56 -6.20 5.03 -9.75
N ASP A 57 -5.26 5.57 -10.54
CA ASP A 57 -4.30 4.80 -11.32
C ASP A 57 -3.42 3.92 -10.39
N ASN A 58 -2.94 4.48 -9.28
CA ASN A 58 -2.16 3.76 -8.28
C ASN A 58 -2.95 2.61 -7.64
N CYS A 59 -4.20 2.85 -7.25
CA CYS A 59 -5.10 1.85 -6.68
C CYS A 59 -5.35 0.68 -7.64
N LYS A 60 -5.57 0.98 -8.93
CA LYS A 60 -5.72 -0.02 -9.99
C LYS A 60 -4.45 -0.85 -10.16
N ALA A 61 -3.30 -0.20 -10.30
CA ALA A 61 -2.02 -0.90 -10.46
C ALA A 61 -1.72 -1.83 -9.28
N ARG A 62 -1.96 -1.38 -8.04
CA ARG A 62 -1.77 -2.20 -6.83
C ARG A 62 -2.69 -3.41 -6.81
N SER A 63 -3.94 -3.25 -7.23
CA SER A 63 -4.91 -4.35 -7.36
C SER A 63 -4.47 -5.38 -8.41
N ILE A 64 -4.00 -4.93 -9.58
CA ILE A 64 -3.47 -5.80 -10.65
C ILE A 64 -2.24 -6.57 -10.16
N ILE A 65 -1.30 -5.87 -9.52
CA ILE A 65 -0.08 -6.48 -8.96
C ILE A 65 -0.47 -7.57 -7.97
N LEU A 66 -1.36 -7.29 -7.01
CA LEU A 66 -1.78 -8.26 -6.00
C LEU A 66 -2.49 -9.47 -6.63
N ALA A 67 -3.41 -9.25 -7.58
CA ALA A 67 -4.13 -10.31 -8.27
C ALA A 67 -3.22 -11.19 -9.14
N SER A 68 -2.12 -10.62 -9.65
CA SER A 68 -1.10 -11.34 -10.42
C SER A 68 -0.16 -12.20 -9.57
N MET A 69 -0.33 -12.24 -8.25
CA MET A 69 0.46 -13.07 -7.34
C MET A 69 -0.31 -14.34 -6.95
N THR A 70 0.41 -15.42 -6.65
CA THR A 70 -0.20 -16.63 -6.08
C THR A 70 -0.78 -16.36 -4.68
N ASN A 71 -1.78 -17.13 -4.28
CA ASN A 71 -2.43 -16.98 -2.96
C ASN A 71 -1.44 -17.06 -1.79
N ASN A 72 -0.40 -17.90 -1.91
CA ASN A 72 0.62 -18.00 -0.87
C ASN A 72 1.41 -16.69 -0.72
N ILE A 73 1.83 -16.08 -1.84
CA ILE A 73 2.52 -14.79 -1.82
C ILE A 73 1.60 -13.69 -1.28
N GLN A 74 0.34 -13.64 -1.70
CA GLN A 74 -0.64 -12.67 -1.16
C GLN A 74 -0.81 -12.82 0.35
N LYS A 75 -0.89 -14.06 0.85
CA LYS A 75 -0.99 -14.36 2.29
C LYS A 75 0.26 -13.89 3.05
N HIS A 76 1.45 -14.09 2.50
CA HIS A 76 2.70 -13.62 3.11
C HIS A 76 2.77 -12.09 3.17
N ILE A 77 2.37 -11.39 2.10
CA ILE A 77 2.37 -9.92 2.07
C ILE A 77 1.39 -9.37 3.12
N ARG A 78 0.17 -9.94 3.18
CA ARG A 78 -0.82 -9.58 4.20
C ARG A 78 -0.28 -9.82 5.61
N TYR A 79 0.27 -11.00 5.88
CA TYR A 79 0.86 -11.32 7.18
C TYR A 79 1.98 -10.33 7.57
N ALA A 80 2.87 -9.98 6.63
CA ALA A 80 3.93 -9.03 6.89
C ALA A 80 3.40 -7.63 7.22
N ALA A 81 2.37 -7.15 6.52
CA ALA A 81 1.72 -5.87 6.81
C ALA A 81 1.03 -5.89 8.19
N THR A 82 0.26 -6.94 8.49
CA THR A 82 -0.39 -7.14 9.78
C THR A 82 0.64 -7.17 10.91
N LYS A 83 1.70 -7.97 10.77
CA LYS A 83 2.79 -8.04 11.75
C LYS A 83 3.46 -6.68 11.97
N ALA A 84 3.70 -5.92 10.90
CA ALA A 84 4.28 -4.58 11.01
C ALA A 84 3.35 -3.61 11.75
N PHE A 85 2.04 -3.65 11.47
CA PHE A 85 1.05 -2.82 12.15
C PHE A 85 1.00 -3.10 13.66
N PHE A 86 0.76 -4.36 14.05
CA PHE A 86 0.71 -4.75 15.47
C PHE A 86 2.05 -4.57 16.21
N GLY A 87 3.16 -4.72 15.50
CA GLY A 87 4.51 -4.61 16.07
C GLY A 87 5.07 -3.20 16.12
N THR A 88 4.42 -2.21 15.50
CA THR A 88 4.93 -0.83 15.47
C THR A 88 4.73 -0.18 16.83
N LYS A 89 5.82 0.31 17.43
CA LYS A 89 5.83 1.11 18.66
C LYS A 89 6.44 2.47 18.38
N MET A 90 5.95 3.48 19.08
CA MET A 90 6.53 4.81 19.05
C MET A 90 7.89 4.78 19.74
N ALA A 91 8.91 5.33 19.11
CA ALA A 91 10.22 5.45 19.74
C ALA A 91 10.18 6.52 20.84
N GLU A 92 10.88 6.27 21.95
CA GLU A 92 10.97 7.24 23.04
C GLU A 92 11.58 8.57 22.54
N GLY A 93 10.97 9.70 22.93
CA GLY A 93 11.37 11.02 22.45
C GLY A 93 11.00 11.35 20.99
N SER A 94 10.35 10.45 20.25
CA SER A 94 9.88 10.74 18.88
C SER A 94 8.54 11.47 18.84
N SER A 95 8.25 12.14 17.72
CA SER A 95 7.00 12.86 17.52
C SER A 95 5.80 11.93 17.36
N VAL A 96 4.76 12.15 18.19
CA VAL A 96 3.47 11.47 18.07
C VAL A 96 2.85 11.65 16.69
N HIS A 97 3.02 12.83 16.07
CA HIS A 97 2.52 13.08 14.72
C HIS A 97 3.22 12.20 13.67
N SER A 98 4.55 12.11 13.74
CA SER A 98 5.32 11.24 12.84
C SER A 98 4.92 9.77 13.00
N HIS A 99 4.71 9.34 14.24
CA HIS A 99 4.23 7.99 14.55
C HIS A 99 2.80 7.75 14.03
N TRP A 100 1.88 8.70 14.21
CA TRP A 100 0.52 8.64 13.66
C TRP A 100 0.52 8.49 12.15
N VAL A 101 1.31 9.28 11.42
CA VAL A 101 1.43 9.19 9.96
C VAL A 101 1.91 7.79 9.54
N LYS A 102 2.86 7.21 10.28
CA LYS A 102 3.32 5.83 10.03
C LYS A 102 2.22 4.79 10.28
N MET A 103 1.47 4.93 11.38
CA MET A 103 0.35 4.02 11.70
C MET A 103 -0.77 4.12 10.65
N LEU A 104 -1.13 5.34 10.23
CA LEU A 104 -2.11 5.59 9.19
C LEU A 104 -1.72 4.93 7.86
N SER A 105 -0.45 5.06 7.44
CA SER A 105 0.06 4.39 6.24
C SER A 105 -0.02 2.86 6.31
N LEU A 106 0.19 2.28 7.50
CA LEU A 106 0.03 0.84 7.71
C LEU A 106 -1.44 0.42 7.67
N MET A 107 -2.37 1.24 8.18
CA MET A 107 -3.81 0.99 8.08
C MET A 107 -4.29 0.99 6.63
N GLU A 108 -3.93 2.01 5.85
CA GLU A 108 -4.23 2.08 4.41
C GLU A 108 -3.71 0.83 3.69
N LYS A 109 -2.47 0.42 3.97
CA LYS A 109 -1.89 -0.79 3.41
C LYS A 109 -2.67 -2.06 3.77
N LEU A 110 -3.22 -2.17 4.97
CA LEU A 110 -4.07 -3.30 5.37
C LEU A 110 -5.40 -3.31 4.61
N GLU A 111 -6.00 -2.14 4.38
CA GLU A 111 -7.22 -2.03 3.57
C GLU A 111 -7.00 -2.49 2.12
N ASP A 112 -5.89 -2.06 1.52
CA ASP A 112 -5.52 -2.44 0.16
C ASP A 112 -5.30 -3.95 0.01
N LEU A 113 -4.78 -4.59 1.05
CA LEU A 113 -4.54 -6.03 1.11
C LEU A 113 -5.78 -6.84 1.52
N LYS A 114 -6.94 -6.21 1.62
CA LYS A 114 -8.21 -6.83 2.08
C LYS A 114 -8.03 -7.53 3.44
N ALA A 115 -7.21 -6.93 4.30
CA ALA A 115 -6.91 -7.39 5.65
C ALA A 115 -7.61 -6.52 6.70
N ARG A 116 -8.81 -6.02 6.37
CA ARG A 116 -9.56 -5.07 7.19
C ARG A 116 -9.77 -5.63 8.59
N LEU A 117 -9.41 -4.81 9.57
CA LEU A 117 -9.74 -4.98 10.97
C LEU A 117 -10.98 -4.13 11.28
N ASP A 118 -11.67 -4.44 12.37
CA ASP A 118 -12.68 -3.53 12.92
C ASP A 118 -12.04 -2.28 13.51
N ASN A 119 -12.85 -1.22 13.63
CA ASN A 119 -12.39 0.08 14.11
C ASN A 119 -11.85 0.02 15.54
N ASP A 120 -12.44 -0.79 16.40
CA ASP A 120 -12.03 -0.93 17.79
C ASP A 120 -10.63 -1.54 17.87
N THR A 121 -10.36 -2.58 17.07
CA THR A 121 -9.02 -3.17 16.95
C THR A 121 -7.99 -2.15 16.46
N TYR A 122 -8.34 -1.30 15.49
CA TYR A 122 -7.41 -0.24 15.06
C TYR A 122 -7.08 0.73 16.19
N ILE A 123 -8.09 1.18 16.94
CA ILE A 123 -7.93 2.09 18.08
C ILE A 123 -7.05 1.43 19.15
N ASP A 124 -7.33 0.18 19.52
CA ASP A 124 -6.57 -0.55 20.54
C ASP A 124 -5.10 -0.67 20.17
N VAL A 125 -4.80 -1.02 18.92
CA VAL A 125 -3.41 -1.15 18.45
C VAL A 125 -2.69 0.19 18.45
N ILE A 126 -3.37 1.27 18.05
CA ILE A 126 -2.81 2.63 18.10
C ILE A 126 -2.49 3.03 19.55
N LEU A 127 -3.43 2.85 20.47
CA LEU A 127 -3.21 3.18 21.88
C LEU A 127 -2.06 2.36 22.49
N GLN A 128 -2.01 1.06 22.21
CA GLN A 128 -0.93 0.18 22.65
C GLN A 128 0.44 0.51 22.03
N SER A 129 0.48 1.26 20.93
CA SER A 129 1.73 1.63 20.26
C SER A 129 2.44 2.83 20.90
N LEU A 130 1.74 3.62 21.71
CA LEU A 130 2.25 4.81 22.39
C LEU A 130 3.04 4.43 23.66
N PRO A 131 3.99 5.26 24.09
CA PRO A 131 4.67 5.05 25.37
C PRO A 131 3.70 5.23 26.55
N PRO A 132 3.98 4.59 27.69
CA PRO A 132 3.24 4.87 28.92
C PRO A 132 3.37 6.36 29.29
N SER A 133 2.27 6.93 29.78
CA SER A 133 2.20 8.32 30.28
C SER A 133 2.88 8.47 31.64
#